data_AF-A0A7C6P6W4-F1
#
_entry.id   AF-A0A7C6P6W4-F1
#
_cell.length_a   1.000
_cell.length_b   1.000
_cell.length_c   1.000
_cell.angle_alpha   90.00
_cell.angle_beta   90.00
_cell.angle_gamma   90.00
#
_symmetry.space_group_name_H-M   'P 1'
#
loop_
_entity.id
_entity.type
_entity.pdbx_description
1 polymer ?
#
loop_
_entity_poly.entity_id
_entity_poly.type
_entity_poly.pdbx_seq_one_letter_code
_entity_poly.pdbx_strand_id
1 'polypeptide(L)'
;MTERIDLLLMEIQRIKESIGIIENELKAIKAEEQSTNIDMELLDIWNKAIDIIKKELTEVSFNTWIRDINPIEINDNSFYISVKNAFAQSIVKERYGKLIKNALKIITNKDYNIEVLVEGIDNSNV
;
A
#
# COMPACT_ATOMS: atom_id res chain seq x y z
N MET A 1 -48.32 34.27 10.02
CA MET A 1 -47.50 33.65 11.09
C MET A 1 -46.83 32.36 10.59
N THR A 2 -47.49 31.59 9.72
CA THR A 2 -47.00 30.34 9.12
C THR A 2 -45.82 30.52 8.15
N GLU A 3 -45.85 31.48 7.22
CA GLU A 3 -44.80 31.64 6.18
C GLU A 3 -43.38 31.85 6.73
N ARG A 4 -43.22 32.61 7.82
CA ARG A 4 -41.91 32.84 8.43
C ARG A 4 -41.35 31.58 9.10
N ILE A 5 -42.23 30.73 9.62
CA ILE A 5 -41.85 29.43 10.19
C ILE A 5 -41.43 28.48 9.07
N ASP A 6 -42.16 28.46 7.94
CA ASP A 6 -41.84 27.63 6.79
C ASP A 6 -40.47 27.99 6.18
N LEU A 7 -40.16 29.29 6.07
CA LEU A 7 -38.85 29.75 5.61
C LEU A 7 -37.70 29.30 6.53
N LEU A 8 -37.90 29.38 7.84
CA LEU A 8 -36.91 28.92 8.82
C LEU A 8 -36.72 27.41 8.76
N LEU A 9 -37.80 26.64 8.56
CA LEU A 9 -37.72 25.19 8.39
C LEU A 9 -36.95 24.82 7.12
N MET A 10 -37.16 25.55 6.02
CA MET A 10 -36.39 25.36 4.79
C MET A 10 -34.92 25.69 4.99
N GLU A 11 -34.58 26.75 5.72
CA GLU A 11 -33.18 27.07 6.05
C GLU A 11 -32.52 25.98 6.90
N ILE A 12 -33.21 25.51 7.95
CA ILE A 12 -32.73 24.42 8.81
C ILE A 12 -32.48 23.16 7.97
N GLN A 13 -33.36 22.86 7.03
CA GLN A 13 -33.22 21.69 6.16
C GLN A 13 -32.00 21.83 5.24
N ARG A 14 -31.82 22.98 4.58
CA ARG A 14 -30.64 23.26 3.75
C ARG A 14 -29.33 23.15 4.54
N ILE A 15 -29.33 23.63 5.78
CA ILE A 15 -28.18 23.55 6.68
C ILE A 15 -27.86 22.09 7.03
N LYS A 16 -28.86 21.27 7.35
CA LYS A 16 -28.67 19.85 7.63
C LYS A 16 -28.09 19.10 6.44
N GLU A 17 -28.61 19.36 5.25
CA GLU A 17 -28.10 18.76 4.01
C GLU A 17 -26.63 19.15 3.76
N SER A 18 -26.29 20.43 3.97
CA SER A 18 -24.91 20.90 3.84
C SER A 18 -23.97 20.25 4.86
N ILE A 19 -24.41 20.06 6.11
CA ILE A 19 -23.62 19.38 7.15
C ILE A 19 -23.32 17.94 6.74
N GLY A 20 -24.32 17.21 6.22
CA GLY A 20 -24.12 15.83 5.77
C GLY A 20 -23.10 15.70 4.63
N ILE A 21 -23.03 16.69 3.73
CA ILE A 21 -22.01 16.75 2.68
C ILE A 21 -20.62 16.92 3.31
N ILE A 22 -20.46 17.88 4.24
CA ILE A 22 -19.19 18.14 4.91
C ILE A 22 -18.71 16.91 5.69
N GLU A 23 -19.60 16.22 6.41
CA GLU A 23 -19.25 15.01 7.15
C GLU A 23 -18.70 13.90 6.24
N ASN A 24 -19.24 13.74 5.04
CA ASN A 24 -18.75 12.78 4.05
C ASN A 24 -17.37 13.16 3.51
N GLU A 25 -17.16 14.45 3.17
CA GLU A 25 -15.87 14.95 2.72
C GLU A 25 -14.80 14.79 3.79
N LEU A 26 -15.12 15.09 5.06
CA LEU A 26 -14.22 14.86 6.19
C LEU A 26 -13.84 13.38 6.37
N LYS A 27 -14.74 12.45 6.05
CA LYS A 27 -14.45 11.00 6.09
C LYS A 27 -13.51 10.58 4.95
N ALA A 28 -13.70 11.12 3.75
CA ALA A 28 -12.84 10.84 2.60
C ALA A 28 -11.40 11.33 2.83
N ILE A 29 -11.25 12.58 3.32
CA ILE A 29 -9.94 13.19 3.60
C ILE A 29 -9.13 12.33 4.61
N LYS A 30 -9.77 11.85 5.68
CA LYS A 30 -9.11 10.99 6.67
C LYS A 30 -8.65 9.64 6.11
N ALA A 31 -9.40 9.06 5.18
CA ALA A 31 -9.01 7.82 4.53
C ALA A 31 -7.79 8.04 3.62
N GLU A 32 -7.75 9.15 2.87
CA GLU A 32 -6.62 9.53 2.02
C GLU A 32 -5.34 9.82 2.83
N GLU A 33 -5.45 10.52 3.97
CA GLU A 33 -4.32 10.77 4.88
C GLU A 33 -3.73 9.48 5.48
N GLN A 34 -4.59 8.51 5.84
CA GLN A 34 -4.14 7.21 6.34
C GLN A 34 -3.44 6.38 5.27
N SER A 35 -3.98 6.31 4.05
CA SER A 35 -3.32 5.63 2.92
C SER A 35 -1.94 6.22 2.65
N THR A 36 -1.84 7.56 2.61
CA THR A 36 -0.56 8.25 2.37
C THR A 36 0.49 7.96 3.44
N ASN A 37 0.08 7.83 4.71
CA ASN A 37 0.98 7.49 5.81
C ASN A 37 1.49 6.04 5.71
N ILE A 38 0.59 5.11 5.39
CA ILE A 38 0.91 3.69 5.19
C ILE A 38 1.88 3.52 4.01
N ASP A 39 1.66 4.24 2.90
CA ASP A 39 2.53 4.19 1.72
C ASP A 39 3.96 4.65 2.05
N MET A 40 4.11 5.69 2.87
CA MET A 40 5.42 6.15 3.32
C MET A 40 6.13 5.15 4.23
N GLU A 41 5.40 4.53 5.18
CA GLU A 41 5.97 3.50 6.06
C GLU A 41 6.40 2.26 5.27
N LEU A 42 5.54 1.81 4.35
CA LEU A 42 5.82 0.70 3.44
C LEU A 42 7.11 0.93 2.64
N LEU A 43 7.24 2.12 2.06
CA LEU A 43 8.40 2.49 1.25
C LEU A 43 9.68 2.58 2.09
N ASP A 44 9.60 3.11 3.32
CA ASP A 44 10.72 3.16 4.26
C ASP A 44 11.20 1.75 4.66
N ILE A 45 10.28 0.85 4.99
CA ILE A 45 10.59 -0.56 5.29
C ILE A 45 11.29 -1.21 4.10
N TRP A 46 10.74 -1.04 2.89
CA TRP A 46 11.30 -1.62 1.67
C TRP A 46 12.69 -1.09 1.38
N ASN A 47 12.91 0.22 1.44
CA ASN A 47 14.21 0.83 1.18
C ASN A 47 15.30 0.30 2.13
N LYS A 48 14.98 0.20 3.43
CA LYS A 48 15.89 -0.39 4.42
C LYS A 48 16.18 -1.86 4.16
N ALA A 49 15.19 -2.64 3.73
CA ALA A 49 15.39 -4.03 3.34
C ALA A 49 16.27 -4.16 2.09
N ILE A 50 16.07 -3.29 1.09
CA ILE A 50 16.89 -3.22 -0.11
C ILE A 50 18.36 -2.94 0.22
N ASP A 51 18.65 -2.06 1.17
CA ASP A 51 20.03 -1.78 1.61
C ASP A 51 20.73 -3.00 2.22
N ILE A 52 19.98 -3.89 2.89
CA ILE A 52 20.50 -5.17 3.38
C ILE A 52 20.72 -6.11 2.20
N ILE A 53 19.71 -6.30 1.36
CA ILE A 53 19.77 -7.22 0.21
C ILE A 53 20.92 -6.87 -0.74
N LYS A 54 21.15 -5.58 -0.99
CA LYS A 54 22.22 -5.09 -1.86
C LYS A 54 23.62 -5.47 -1.37
N LYS A 55 23.83 -5.63 -0.06
CA LYS A 55 25.12 -6.04 0.53
C LYS A 55 25.37 -7.54 0.39
N GLU A 56 24.31 -8.33 0.28
CA GLU A 56 24.35 -9.79 0.19
C GLU A 56 24.44 -10.30 -1.26
N LEU A 57 24.27 -9.42 -2.25
CA LEU A 57 24.25 -9.77 -3.67
C LEU A 57 25.37 -9.08 -4.45
N THR A 58 25.76 -9.71 -5.56
CA THR A 58 26.56 -9.02 -6.57
C THR A 58 25.74 -7.92 -7.23
N GLU A 59 26.41 -6.86 -7.69
CA GLU A 59 25.77 -5.74 -8.38
C GLU A 59 24.91 -6.19 -9.57
N VAL A 60 25.41 -7.13 -10.37
CA VAL A 60 24.67 -7.70 -11.50
C VAL A 60 23.40 -8.41 -11.04
N SER A 61 23.48 -9.24 -9.99
CA SER A 61 22.31 -9.97 -9.47
C SER A 61 21.26 -9.01 -8.93
N PHE A 62 21.69 -8.00 -8.16
CA PHE A 62 20.81 -6.96 -7.65
C PHE A 62 20.13 -6.17 -8.78
N ASN A 63 20.92 -5.66 -9.73
CA ASN A 63 20.40 -4.85 -10.83
C ASN A 63 19.46 -5.60 -11.76
N THR A 64 19.66 -6.92 -11.90
CA THR A 64 18.86 -7.78 -12.78
C THR A 64 17.55 -8.20 -12.12
N TRP A 65 17.60 -8.59 -10.84
CA TRP A 65 16.48 -9.29 -10.21
C TRP A 65 15.73 -8.50 -9.14
N ILE A 66 16.37 -7.52 -8.50
CA ILE A 66 15.84 -6.87 -7.29
C ILE A 66 15.57 -5.38 -7.49
N ARG A 67 16.43 -4.67 -8.23
CA ARG A 67 16.41 -3.19 -8.34
C ARG A 67 15.06 -2.60 -8.74
N ASP A 68 14.35 -3.27 -9.64
CA ASP A 68 13.07 -2.78 -10.19
C ASP A 68 11.84 -3.42 -9.52
N ILE A 69 12.00 -4.01 -8.32
CA ILE A 69 10.88 -4.53 -7.53
C ILE A 69 10.26 -3.37 -6.74
N ASN A 70 8.93 -3.26 -6.81
CA ASN A 70 8.18 -2.26 -6.05
C ASN A 70 7.40 -2.93 -4.91
N PRO A 71 7.36 -2.34 -3.70
CA PRO A 71 6.44 -2.77 -2.66
C PRO A 71 5.02 -2.34 -3.04
N ILE A 72 4.04 -3.20 -2.77
CA ILE A 72 2.62 -2.95 -3.10
C ILE A 72 1.86 -2.62 -1.83
N GLU A 73 1.88 -3.53 -0.86
CA GLU A 73 1.18 -3.39 0.40
C GLU A 73 1.73 -4.37 1.44
N ILE A 74 1.36 -4.14 2.70
CA ILE A 74 1.48 -5.12 3.78
C ILE A 74 0.05 -5.38 4.27
N ASN A 75 -0.34 -6.65 4.27
CA ASN A 75 -1.61 -7.07 4.85
C ASN A 75 -1.40 -8.29 5.73
N ASP A 76 -2.03 -8.29 6.91
CA ASP A 76 -1.92 -9.32 7.95
C ASP A 76 -0.46 -9.71 8.26
N ASN A 77 0.02 -10.75 7.60
CA ASN A 77 1.30 -11.41 7.78
C ASN A 77 2.05 -11.61 6.46
N SER A 78 1.66 -10.87 5.41
CA SER A 78 2.22 -10.94 4.06
C SER A 78 2.71 -9.57 3.60
N PHE A 79 3.87 -9.56 2.94
CA PHE A 79 4.46 -8.40 2.27
C PHE A 79 4.37 -8.63 0.77
N TYR A 80 3.67 -7.75 0.07
CA TYR A 80 3.41 -7.86 -1.36
C TYR A 80 4.40 -7.03 -2.16
N ILE A 81 5.02 -7.63 -3.17
CA ILE A 81 5.95 -6.97 -4.09
C ILE A 81 5.59 -7.25 -5.54
N SER A 82 5.83 -6.28 -6.42
CA SER A 82 5.64 -6.43 -7.87
C SER A 82 6.95 -6.73 -8.59
N VAL A 83 6.86 -7.53 -9.65
CA VAL A 83 7.94 -7.74 -10.63
C VAL A 83 7.39 -7.57 -12.04
N LYS A 84 8.29 -7.29 -12.99
CA LYS A 84 7.93 -6.97 -14.38
C LYS A 84 7.24 -8.08 -15.16
N ASN A 85 7.52 -9.35 -14.85
CA ASN A 85 6.97 -10.50 -15.60
C ASN A 85 7.07 -11.80 -14.78
N ALA A 86 6.37 -12.84 -15.25
CA ALA A 86 6.33 -14.16 -14.61
C ALA A 86 7.71 -14.83 -14.50
N PHE A 87 8.62 -14.57 -15.44
CA PHE A 87 9.97 -15.13 -15.35
C PHE A 87 10.76 -14.54 -14.18
N ALA A 88 10.71 -13.22 -14.02
CA ALA A 88 11.26 -12.55 -12.84
C ALA A 88 10.60 -13.05 -11.55
N GLN A 89 9.28 -13.26 -11.57
CA GLN A 89 8.52 -13.78 -10.43
C GLN A 89 9.06 -15.13 -9.95
N SER A 90 9.25 -16.09 -10.87
CA SER A 90 9.81 -17.40 -10.55
C SER A 90 11.21 -17.28 -9.93
N ILE A 91 12.09 -16.48 -10.53
CA ILE A 91 13.46 -16.31 -10.04
C ILE A 91 13.48 -15.65 -8.65
N VAL A 92 12.67 -14.60 -8.45
CA VAL A 92 12.58 -13.92 -7.15
C VAL A 92 12.03 -14.87 -6.08
N LYS A 93 10.94 -15.60 -6.36
CA LYS A 93 10.37 -16.57 -5.41
C LYS A 93 11.36 -17.68 -5.05
N GLU A 94 11.97 -18.31 -6.06
CA GLU A 94 12.80 -19.50 -5.86
C GLU A 94 14.18 -19.19 -5.28
N ARG A 95 14.81 -18.09 -5.71
CA ARG A 95 16.21 -17.80 -5.35
C ARG A 95 16.36 -16.74 -4.28
N TYR A 96 15.51 -15.72 -4.27
CA TYR A 96 15.68 -14.53 -3.44
C TYR A 96 14.60 -14.39 -2.36
N GLY A 97 13.52 -15.18 -2.39
CA GLY A 97 12.41 -15.06 -1.45
C GLY A 97 12.85 -15.16 0.02
N LYS A 98 13.76 -16.11 0.33
CA LYS A 98 14.31 -16.25 1.69
C LYS A 98 15.18 -15.06 2.10
N LEU A 99 15.97 -14.51 1.18
CA LEU A 99 16.81 -13.33 1.44
C LEU A 99 15.93 -12.11 1.73
N ILE A 100 14.92 -11.87 0.89
CA ILE A 100 13.95 -10.76 1.05
C ILE A 100 13.22 -10.89 2.38
N LYS A 101 12.69 -12.09 2.69
CA LYS A 101 12.02 -12.38 3.95
C LYS A 101 12.90 -12.10 5.17
N ASN A 102 14.16 -12.52 5.12
CA ASN A 102 15.11 -12.26 6.20
C ASN A 102 15.42 -10.78 6.38
N ALA A 103 15.63 -10.04 5.28
CA ALA A 103 15.86 -8.60 5.33
C ALA A 103 14.67 -7.87 5.97
N LEU A 104 13.45 -8.19 5.55
CA LEU A 104 12.24 -7.62 6.13
C LEU A 104 12.08 -7.97 7.61
N LYS A 105 12.43 -9.19 8.02
CA LYS A 105 12.42 -9.60 9.43
C LYS A 105 13.41 -8.80 10.27
N ILE A 106 14.59 -8.48 9.74
CA ILE A 106 15.57 -7.64 10.45
C ILE A 106 15.03 -6.22 10.67
N ILE A 107 14.38 -5.64 9.65
CA ILE A 107 13.87 -4.27 9.73
C ILE A 107 12.64 -4.14 10.62
N THR A 108 11.73 -5.12 10.54
CA THR A 108 10.40 -5.02 11.15
C THR A 108 10.21 -5.87 12.40
N ASN A 109 11.16 -6.77 12.69
CA ASN A 109 11.05 -7.81 13.72
C ASN A 109 9.82 -8.72 13.56
N LYS A 110 9.26 -8.82 12.34
CA LYS A 110 8.10 -9.65 11.98
C LYS A 110 8.46 -10.67 10.91
N ASP A 111 7.82 -11.83 10.98
CA ASP A 111 8.06 -12.93 10.05
C ASP A 111 7.01 -12.92 8.93
N TYR A 112 7.23 -12.10 7.91
CA TYR A 112 6.31 -11.97 6.78
C TYR A 112 6.41 -13.16 5.81
N ASN A 113 5.28 -13.52 5.20
CA ASN A 113 5.25 -14.24 3.94
C ASN A 113 5.50 -13.25 2.80
N ILE A 114 6.19 -13.68 1.75
CA ILE A 114 6.50 -12.81 0.60
C ILE A 114 5.63 -13.23 -0.56
N GLU A 115 4.73 -12.35 -0.95
CA GLU A 115 3.87 -12.54 -2.10
C GLU A 115 4.41 -11.72 -3.27
N VAL A 116 4.86 -12.41 -4.32
CA VAL A 116 5.41 -11.77 -5.52
C VAL A 116 4.34 -11.79 -6.59
N LEU A 117 3.92 -10.61 -7.04
CA LEU A 117 2.91 -10.39 -8.07
C LEU A 117 3.57 -9.89 -9.36
N VAL A 118 2.96 -10.16 -10.50
CA VAL A 118 3.41 -9.63 -11.79
C VAL A 118 2.65 -8.34 -12.09
N GLU A 119 3.38 -7.30 -12.48
CA GLU A 119 2.81 -6.00 -12.86
C GLU A 119 1.75 -6.17 -13.96
N GLY A 120 0.61 -5.49 -13.77
CA GLY A 120 -0.49 -5.50 -14.76
C GLY A 120 -1.33 -6.77 -14.81
N ILE A 121 -1.07 -7.78 -13.97
CA ILE A 121 -2.03 -8.87 -13.76
C ILE A 121 -3.06 -8.41 -12.74
N ASP A 122 -4.21 -7.96 -13.23
CA ASP A 122 -5.38 -7.70 -12.41
C ASP A 122 -5.94 -9.05 -11.92
N ASN A 123 -5.74 -9.38 -10.64
CA ASN A 123 -6.22 -10.62 -10.02
C ASN A 123 -7.72 -10.57 -9.69
N SER A 124 -8.51 -9.76 -10.38
CA SER A 124 -9.94 -9.60 -10.18
C SER A 124 -10.80 -10.79 -10.67
N ASN A 125 -10.20 -11.94 -11.00
CA ASN A 125 -10.94 -13.17 -11.33
C ASN A 125 -10.21 -14.44 -10.85
N VAL A 126 -10.41 -14.84 -9.59
CA VAL A 126 -10.46 -16.25 -9.15
C VAL A 126 -11.53 -16.42 -8.09
#